data_AF-A0AAD6IVX1-F1
#
_entry.id   AF-A0AAD6IVX1-F1
#
_cell.length_a   1.000
_cell.length_b   1.000
_cell.length_c   1.000
_cell.angle_alpha   90.00
_cell.angle_beta   90.00
_cell.angle_gamma   90.00
#
_symmetry.space_group_name_H-M   'P 1'
#
loop_
_entity.id
_entity.type
_entity.pdbx_description
1 polymer ?
#
loop_
_entity_poly.entity_id
_entity_poly.type
_entity_poly.pdbx_seq_one_letter_code
_entity_poly.pdbx_strand_id
1 'polypeptide(L)'
;MAPKKGADKKEAPKAKGDEAVEMILDYLRKQNRPYSATDISANLHNAVTKANADPDDFASPEEIADMNVSVDSLKERTTTLKSELKALQVTLQTLRSLPTADDLETQQGNLRQEVTDLRNRLGTLRSGDVKPISAEEKQRVQAEVKRIQGLWVARKKWEKGFFDAVSDGMGDVNPNDLKENMGLEDAAELEESIAAVKKLARVG
;
A
#
# COMPACT_ATOMS: atom_id res chain seq x y z
N MET A 1 42.97 -93.96 13.71
CA MET A 1 43.72 -93.19 14.73
C MET A 1 43.69 -91.73 14.31
N ALA A 2 43.12 -90.85 15.13
CA ALA A 2 43.01 -89.42 14.85
C ALA A 2 44.37 -88.73 14.82
N PRO A 3 44.43 -87.51 14.27
CA PRO A 3 45.09 -86.44 15.02
C PRO A 3 44.20 -85.19 15.16
N LYS A 4 44.17 -84.68 16.38
CA LYS A 4 43.67 -83.37 16.78
C LYS A 4 44.52 -82.27 16.14
N LYS A 5 43.90 -81.17 15.72
CA LYS A 5 44.57 -79.88 15.61
C LYS A 5 43.68 -78.82 16.25
N GLY A 6 43.87 -78.63 17.55
CA GLY A 6 43.42 -77.43 18.25
C GLY A 6 44.21 -76.26 17.66
N ALA A 7 43.51 -75.38 16.96
CA ALA A 7 44.03 -74.05 16.70
C ALA A 7 43.59 -73.19 17.88
N ASP A 8 44.52 -72.91 18.79
CA ASP A 8 44.38 -71.87 19.80
C ASP A 8 44.16 -70.54 19.07
N LYS A 9 42.88 -70.17 18.88
CA LYS A 9 42.51 -68.78 18.64
C LYS A 9 42.85 -68.05 19.93
N LYS A 10 44.01 -67.38 19.98
CA LYS A 10 44.28 -66.37 21.00
C LYS A 10 43.16 -65.33 20.92
N GLU A 11 42.17 -65.43 21.79
CA GLU A 11 41.16 -64.39 21.96
C GLU A 11 41.92 -63.09 22.32
N ALA A 12 41.68 -62.03 21.54
CA ALA A 12 42.20 -60.71 21.89
C ALA A 12 41.73 -60.35 23.31
N PRO A 13 42.55 -59.67 24.11
CA PRO A 13 42.15 -59.25 25.44
C PRO A 13 40.86 -58.43 25.34
N LYS A 14 39.83 -58.87 26.07
CA LYS A 14 38.51 -58.23 26.10
C LYS A 14 38.60 -57.08 27.10
N ALA A 15 38.40 -55.85 26.62
CA ALA A 15 38.41 -54.65 27.46
C ALA A 15 37.31 -54.74 28.53
N LYS A 16 37.62 -54.24 29.74
CA LYS A 16 36.73 -54.23 30.90
C LYS A 16 36.86 -52.89 31.64
N GLY A 17 35.83 -52.53 32.41
CA GLY A 17 35.82 -51.30 33.20
C GLY A 17 36.08 -50.07 32.33
N ASP A 18 36.93 -49.16 32.82
CA ASP A 18 37.20 -47.87 32.18
C ASP A 18 37.69 -47.99 30.72
N GLU A 19 38.49 -49.01 30.39
CA GLU A 19 38.99 -49.26 29.02
C GLU A 19 37.84 -49.58 28.05
N ALA A 20 36.83 -50.33 28.51
CA ALA A 20 35.63 -50.62 27.72
C ALA A 20 34.77 -49.36 27.53
N VAL A 21 34.62 -48.55 28.59
CA VAL A 21 33.86 -47.29 28.56
C VAL A 21 34.47 -46.31 27.55
N GLU A 22 35.79 -46.14 27.55
CA GLU A 22 36.47 -45.26 26.60
C GLU A 22 36.31 -45.73 25.15
N MET A 23 36.49 -47.03 24.89
CA MET A 23 36.32 -47.59 23.55
C MET A 23 34.89 -47.40 23.01
N ILE A 24 33.88 -47.60 23.87
CA ILE A 24 32.48 -47.40 23.52
C ILE A 24 32.21 -45.91 23.26
N LEU A 25 32.69 -45.02 24.15
CA LEU A 25 32.49 -43.58 24.03
C LEU A 25 33.12 -43.02 22.75
N ASP A 26 34.34 -43.41 22.42
CA ASP A 26 35.02 -42.99 21.18
C ASP A 26 34.28 -43.51 19.94
N TYR A 27 33.82 -44.77 19.97
CA TYR A 27 33.01 -45.35 18.90
C TYR A 27 31.68 -44.61 18.70
N LEU A 28 30.93 -44.35 19.77
CA LEU A 28 29.64 -43.66 19.71
C LEU A 28 29.80 -42.20 19.25
N ARG A 29 30.86 -41.50 19.66
CA ARG A 29 31.19 -40.15 19.16
C ARG A 29 31.49 -40.15 17.67
N LYS A 30 32.26 -41.13 17.17
CA LYS A 30 32.59 -41.25 15.75
C LYS A 30 31.37 -41.57 14.89
N GLN A 31 30.52 -42.48 15.34
CA GLN A 31 29.36 -42.94 14.56
C GLN A 31 28.11 -42.07 14.73
N ASN A 32 28.02 -41.32 15.83
CA ASN A 32 26.91 -40.42 16.18
C ASN A 32 25.51 -41.01 15.94
N ARG A 33 25.34 -42.29 16.28
CA ARG A 33 24.09 -43.05 16.14
C ARG A 33 23.86 -43.89 17.39
N PRO A 34 22.60 -44.03 17.85
CA PRO A 34 22.28 -44.92 18.94
C PRO A 34 22.39 -46.38 18.49
N TYR A 35 23.12 -47.18 19.26
CA TYR A 35 23.31 -48.62 19.03
C TYR A 35 22.99 -49.38 20.32
N SER A 36 22.45 -50.60 20.20
CA SER A 36 22.25 -51.44 21.38
C SER A 36 23.58 -52.01 21.91
N ALA A 37 23.63 -52.47 23.16
CA ALA A 37 24.80 -53.16 23.71
C ALA A 37 25.29 -54.33 22.83
N THR A 38 24.34 -55.02 22.19
CA THR A 38 24.63 -56.12 21.27
C THR A 38 25.31 -55.60 20.00
N ASP A 39 24.80 -54.51 19.43
CA ASP A 39 25.37 -53.89 18.23
C ASP A 39 26.73 -53.26 18.50
N ILE A 40 26.91 -52.59 19.65
CA ILE A 40 28.20 -52.02 20.08
C ILE A 40 29.25 -53.12 20.20
N SER A 41 28.93 -54.22 20.88
CA SER A 41 29.83 -55.38 21.02
C SER A 41 30.19 -55.99 19.65
N ALA A 42 29.22 -56.12 18.75
CA ALA A 42 29.44 -56.64 17.41
C ALA A 42 30.29 -55.70 16.54
N ASN A 43 30.01 -54.40 16.58
CA ASN A 43 30.68 -53.37 15.77
C ASN A 43 32.12 -53.11 16.25
N LEU A 44 32.40 -53.31 17.54
CA LEU A 44 33.75 -53.32 18.10
C LEU A 44 34.44 -54.69 17.95
N HIS A 45 33.91 -55.59 17.13
CA HIS A 45 34.48 -56.92 16.85
C HIS A 45 34.75 -57.75 18.11
N ASN A 46 33.83 -57.70 19.09
CA ASN A 46 33.95 -58.35 20.41
C ASN A 46 35.15 -57.87 21.25
N ALA A 47 35.79 -56.73 20.92
CA ALA A 47 36.79 -56.11 21.79
C ALA A 47 36.19 -55.71 23.15
N VAL A 48 34.91 -55.35 23.16
CA VAL A 48 34.08 -55.19 24.36
C VAL A 48 32.95 -56.23 24.31
N THR A 49 32.72 -56.95 25.41
CA THR A 49 31.64 -57.94 25.50
C THR A 49 30.28 -57.26 25.67
N LYS A 50 29.20 -57.94 25.28
CA LYS A 50 27.83 -57.45 25.52
C LYS A 50 27.58 -57.06 26.98
N ALA A 51 28.08 -57.85 27.94
CA ALA A 51 27.90 -57.57 29.37
C ALA A 51 28.64 -56.29 29.83
N ASN A 52 29.78 -55.97 29.21
CA ASN A 52 30.54 -54.75 29.50
C ASN A 52 30.10 -53.55 28.65
N ALA A 53 29.19 -53.78 27.69
CA ALA A 53 28.60 -52.74 26.85
C ALA A 53 27.16 -52.42 27.26
N ASP A 54 26.71 -52.92 28.42
CA ASP A 54 25.33 -52.80 28.88
C ASP A 54 25.04 -51.37 29.40
N PRO A 55 24.09 -50.64 28.79
CA PRO A 55 23.82 -49.22 29.09
C PRO A 55 23.31 -48.93 30.51
N ASP A 56 22.88 -49.93 31.28
CA ASP A 56 22.32 -49.73 32.63
C ASP A 56 23.32 -49.11 33.64
N ASP A 57 24.63 -49.13 33.33
CA ASP A 57 25.69 -48.50 34.15
C ASP A 57 26.10 -47.08 33.67
N PHE A 58 25.55 -46.56 32.56
CA PHE A 58 26.10 -45.38 31.87
C PHE A 58 25.35 -44.06 32.06
N ALA A 59 24.03 -44.09 32.26
CA ALA A 59 23.24 -42.91 32.58
C ALA A 59 21.99 -43.37 33.35
N SER A 60 21.73 -42.74 34.49
CA SER A 60 20.54 -43.05 35.26
C SER A 60 19.27 -42.61 34.51
N PRO A 61 18.11 -43.26 34.76
CA PRO A 61 16.83 -42.80 34.22
C PRO A 61 16.50 -41.34 34.53
N GLU A 62 17.03 -40.82 35.65
CA GLU A 62 16.86 -39.44 36.10
C GLU A 62 17.66 -38.45 35.22
N GLU A 63 18.93 -38.75 34.91
CA GLU A 63 19.76 -37.93 34.02
C GLU A 63 19.19 -37.87 32.59
N ILE A 64 18.62 -38.97 32.10
CA ILE A 64 17.94 -39.01 30.81
C ILE A 64 16.69 -38.12 30.83
N ALA A 65 15.93 -38.11 31.93
CA ALA A 65 14.77 -37.24 32.08
C ALA A 65 15.18 -35.76 32.07
N ASP A 66 16.22 -35.38 32.79
CA ASP A 66 16.76 -34.01 32.84
C ASP A 66 17.28 -33.54 31.47
N MET A 67 17.97 -34.42 30.74
CA MET A 67 18.40 -34.14 29.36
C MET A 67 17.21 -33.90 28.42
N ASN A 68 16.14 -34.69 28.54
CA ASN A 68 14.94 -34.50 27.74
C ASN A 68 14.25 -33.16 28.04
N VAL A 69 14.15 -32.76 29.32
CA VAL A 69 13.67 -31.43 29.72
C VAL A 69 14.49 -30.33 29.06
N SER A 70 15.82 -30.48 29.06
CA SER A 70 16.72 -29.53 28.41
C SER A 70 16.50 -29.46 26.89
N VAL A 71 16.36 -30.61 26.23
CA VAL A 71 16.07 -30.70 24.79
C VAL A 71 14.76 -29.99 24.45
N ASP A 72 13.72 -30.21 25.24
CA ASP A 72 12.41 -29.61 24.98
C ASP A 72 12.44 -28.09 25.22
N SER A 73 13.12 -27.62 26.27
CA SER A 73 13.33 -26.19 26.49
C SER A 73 14.11 -25.52 25.34
N LEU A 74 15.13 -26.20 24.79
CA LEU A 74 15.92 -25.68 23.68
C LEU A 74 15.12 -25.67 22.37
N LYS A 75 14.25 -26.66 22.15
CA LYS A 75 13.30 -26.66 21.03
C LYS A 75 12.34 -25.48 21.13
N GLU A 76 11.75 -25.23 22.29
CA GLU A 76 10.86 -24.08 22.53
C GLU A 76 11.56 -22.73 22.35
N ARG A 77 12.81 -22.60 22.81
CA ARG A 77 13.61 -21.40 22.57
C ARG A 77 13.91 -21.21 21.08
N THR A 78 14.18 -22.30 20.36
CA THR A 78 14.44 -22.26 18.92
C THR A 78 13.20 -21.84 18.14
N THR A 79 12.02 -22.35 18.51
CA THR A 79 10.76 -21.96 17.85
C THR A 79 10.43 -20.50 18.12
N THR A 80 10.63 -20.02 19.36
CA THR A 80 10.43 -18.62 19.75
C THR A 80 11.38 -17.67 19.03
N LEU A 81 12.69 -17.93 19.06
CA LEU A 81 13.66 -17.08 18.35
C LEU A 81 13.43 -17.03 16.84
N LYS A 82 12.95 -18.13 16.25
CA LYS A 82 12.60 -18.19 14.82
C LYS A 82 11.38 -17.34 14.49
N SER A 83 10.39 -17.25 15.38
CA SER A 83 9.22 -16.38 15.18
C SER A 83 9.60 -14.91 15.36
N GLU A 84 10.42 -14.57 16.36
CA GLU A 84 10.95 -13.22 16.59
C GLU A 84 11.79 -12.73 15.41
N LEU A 85 12.67 -13.58 14.86
CA LEU A 85 13.47 -13.23 13.69
C LEU A 85 12.59 -12.88 12.50
N LYS A 86 11.54 -13.68 12.24
CA LYS A 86 10.58 -13.38 11.17
C LYS A 86 9.83 -12.07 11.41
N ALA A 87 9.43 -11.80 12.65
CA ALA A 87 8.75 -10.56 13.00
C ALA A 87 9.68 -9.34 12.76
N LEU A 88 10.91 -9.40 13.27
CA LEU A 88 11.93 -8.35 13.07
C LEU A 88 12.27 -8.15 11.58
N GLN A 89 12.34 -9.22 10.81
CA GLN A 89 12.59 -9.14 9.36
C GLN A 89 11.46 -8.38 8.64
N VAL A 90 10.20 -8.63 9.01
CA VAL A 90 9.05 -7.88 8.47
C VAL A 90 9.12 -6.41 8.90
N THR A 91 9.36 -6.12 10.17
CA THR A 91 9.49 -4.74 10.66
C THR A 91 10.60 -3.98 9.93
N LEU A 92 11.74 -4.62 9.69
CA LEU A 92 12.85 -4.02 8.96
C LEU A 92 12.48 -3.73 7.50
N GLN A 93 11.77 -4.64 6.82
CA GLN A 93 11.27 -4.38 5.46
C GLN A 93 10.29 -3.21 5.43
N THR A 94 9.37 -3.13 6.39
CA THR A 94 8.44 -2.00 6.52
C THR A 94 9.20 -0.69 6.72
N LEU A 95 10.14 -0.63 7.67
CA LEU A 95 10.97 0.55 7.93
C LEU A 95 11.79 0.98 6.71
N ARG A 96 12.31 0.03 5.93
CA ARG A 96 13.03 0.32 4.69
C ARG A 96 12.13 0.86 3.56
N SER A 97 10.85 0.52 3.57
CA SER A 97 9.89 1.03 2.58
C SER A 97 9.35 2.42 2.91
N LEU A 98 9.57 2.89 4.13
CA LEU A 98 9.21 4.25 4.54
C LEU A 98 10.26 5.24 4.02
N PRO A 99 9.84 6.42 3.53
CA PRO A 99 10.77 7.48 3.18
C PRO A 99 11.59 7.88 4.41
N THR A 100 12.87 8.17 4.18
CA THR A 100 13.79 8.62 5.22
C THR A 100 13.37 10.00 5.73
N ALA A 101 13.83 10.39 6.92
CA ALA A 101 13.62 11.75 7.43
C ALA A 101 14.07 12.81 6.40
N ASP A 102 15.23 12.60 5.76
CA ASP A 102 15.77 13.48 4.71
C ASP A 102 14.86 13.55 3.47
N ASP A 103 14.25 12.43 3.08
CA ASP A 103 13.30 12.37 1.96
C ASP A 103 12.03 13.17 2.29
N LEU A 104 11.54 13.05 3.53
CA LEU A 104 10.39 13.80 4.03
C LEU A 104 10.69 15.30 4.12
N GLU A 105 11.89 15.70 4.56
CA GLU A 105 12.32 17.10 4.59
C GLU A 105 12.38 17.69 3.17
N THR A 106 12.92 16.92 2.22
CA THR A 106 12.96 17.32 0.80
C THR A 106 11.55 17.51 0.25
N GLN A 107 10.64 16.55 0.49
CA GLN A 107 9.24 16.67 0.08
C GLN A 107 8.54 17.87 0.73
N GLN A 108 8.80 18.12 2.02
CA GLN A 108 8.26 19.26 2.73
C GLN A 108 8.75 20.58 2.12
N GLY A 109 10.04 20.67 1.77
CA GLY A 109 10.62 21.82 1.08
C GLY A 109 9.94 22.09 -0.26
N ASN A 110 9.80 21.06 -1.09
CA ASN A 110 9.15 21.15 -2.40
C ASN A 110 7.70 21.63 -2.29
N LEU A 111 6.91 21.04 -1.39
CA LEU A 111 5.51 21.43 -1.17
C LEU A 111 5.39 22.86 -0.65
N ARG A 112 6.29 23.30 0.24
CA ARG A 112 6.30 24.69 0.73
C ARG A 112 6.60 25.67 -0.40
N GLN A 113 7.50 25.33 -1.30
CA GLN A 113 7.82 26.15 -2.45
C GLN A 113 6.64 26.23 -3.43
N GLU A 114 6.02 25.10 -3.76
CA GLU A 114 4.84 25.05 -4.62
C GLU A 114 3.67 25.88 -4.05
N VAL A 115 3.42 25.77 -2.74
CA VAL A 115 2.42 26.61 -2.06
C VAL A 115 2.75 28.09 -2.17
N THR A 116 4.02 28.46 -2.08
CA THR A 116 4.48 29.85 -2.23
C THR A 116 4.23 30.35 -3.65
N ASP A 117 4.59 29.56 -4.67
CA ASP A 117 4.39 29.89 -6.07
C ASP A 117 2.91 30.01 -6.44
N LEU A 118 2.07 29.08 -5.97
CA LEU A 118 0.62 29.13 -6.15
C LEU A 118 0.01 30.36 -5.49
N ARG A 119 0.46 30.72 -4.27
CA ARG A 119 0.00 31.93 -3.58
C ARG A 119 0.41 33.20 -4.34
N ASN A 120 1.63 33.26 -4.86
CA ASN A 120 2.10 34.39 -5.66
C ASN A 120 1.26 34.54 -6.93
N ARG A 121 1.05 33.44 -7.67
CA ARG A 121 0.22 33.43 -8.88
C ARG A 121 -1.21 33.86 -8.59
N LEU A 122 -1.79 33.36 -7.49
CA LEU A 122 -3.13 33.75 -7.05
C LEU A 122 -3.19 35.22 -6.60
N GLY A 123 -2.12 35.73 -6.00
CA GLY A 123 -1.95 37.15 -5.71
C GLY A 123 -2.02 38.00 -6.96
N THR A 124 -1.23 37.68 -7.98
CA THR A 124 -1.24 38.37 -9.29
C THR A 124 -2.62 38.34 -9.96
N LEU A 125 -3.30 37.19 -9.91
CA LEU A 125 -4.65 37.05 -10.47
C LEU A 125 -5.69 37.87 -9.71
N ARG A 126 -5.51 38.07 -8.40
CA ARG A 126 -6.43 38.87 -7.57
C ARG A 126 -6.13 40.37 -7.61
N SER A 127 -4.89 40.77 -7.87
CA SER A 127 -4.49 42.17 -7.97
C SER A 127 -4.81 42.80 -9.33
N GLY A 128 -5.06 42.00 -10.36
CA GLY A 128 -5.52 42.51 -11.66
C GLY A 128 -6.91 43.14 -11.58
N ASP A 129 -7.21 44.05 -12.51
CA ASP A 129 -8.52 44.75 -12.59
C ASP A 129 -9.70 43.79 -12.77
N VAL A 130 -9.46 42.61 -13.33
CA VAL A 130 -10.47 41.56 -13.51
C VAL A 130 -10.42 40.60 -12.32
N LYS A 131 -11.34 40.77 -11.38
CA LYS A 131 -11.50 39.85 -10.25
C LYS A 131 -11.97 38.48 -10.75
N PRO A 132 -11.30 37.38 -10.36
CA PRO A 132 -11.76 36.04 -10.71
C PRO A 132 -13.12 35.79 -10.04
N ILE A 133 -14.15 35.56 -10.86
CA ILE A 133 -15.49 35.15 -10.43
C ILE A 133 -15.55 33.63 -10.29
N SER A 134 -16.42 33.13 -9.41
CA SER A 134 -16.63 31.70 -9.29
C SER A 134 -17.37 31.15 -10.53
N ALA A 135 -17.25 29.84 -10.76
CA ALA A 135 -17.98 29.19 -11.85
C ALA A 135 -19.50 29.31 -11.67
N GLU A 136 -19.96 29.24 -10.42
CA GLU A 136 -21.37 29.40 -10.04
C GLU A 136 -21.85 30.83 -10.31
N GLU A 137 -21.03 31.83 -9.98
CA GLU A 137 -21.35 33.23 -10.25
C GLU A 137 -21.42 33.50 -11.76
N LYS A 138 -20.46 32.99 -12.55
CA LYS A 138 -20.49 33.05 -14.02
C LYS A 138 -21.78 32.45 -14.57
N GLN A 139 -22.16 31.27 -14.08
CA GLN A 139 -23.39 30.59 -14.53
C GLN A 139 -24.66 31.37 -14.16
N ARG A 140 -24.73 31.94 -12.95
CA ARG A 140 -25.88 32.77 -12.53
C ARG A 140 -26.05 34.00 -13.42
N VAL A 141 -24.96 34.72 -13.69
CA VAL A 141 -24.98 35.90 -14.56
C VAL A 141 -25.38 35.52 -15.98
N GLN A 142 -24.84 34.41 -16.52
CA GLN A 142 -25.22 33.92 -17.85
C GLN A 142 -26.71 33.53 -17.94
N ALA A 143 -27.25 32.88 -16.91
CA ALA A 143 -28.66 32.53 -16.85
C ALA A 143 -29.55 33.79 -16.84
N GLU A 144 -29.16 34.81 -16.07
CA GLU A 144 -29.90 36.06 -15.98
C GLU A 144 -29.87 36.86 -17.29
N VAL A 145 -28.72 36.92 -17.95
CA VAL A 145 -28.59 37.52 -19.30
C VAL A 145 -29.52 36.80 -20.29
N LYS A 146 -29.54 35.46 -20.27
CA LYS A 146 -30.44 34.68 -21.15
C LYS A 146 -31.92 34.97 -20.85
N ARG A 147 -32.28 35.09 -19.57
CA ARG A 147 -33.64 35.43 -19.13
C ARG A 147 -34.07 36.81 -19.63
N ILE A 148 -33.25 37.83 -19.42
CA ILE A 148 -33.52 39.21 -19.86
C ILE A 148 -33.62 39.28 -21.39
N GLN A 149 -32.73 38.61 -22.12
CA GLN A 149 -32.81 38.52 -23.58
C GLN A 149 -34.12 37.88 -24.05
N GLY A 150 -34.56 36.80 -23.39
CA GLY A 150 -35.83 36.16 -23.70
C GLY A 150 -37.03 37.09 -23.49
N LEU A 151 -37.05 37.83 -22.38
CA LEU A 151 -38.10 38.82 -22.10
C LEU A 151 -38.10 39.96 -23.12
N TRP A 152 -36.93 40.44 -23.53
CA TRP A 152 -36.81 41.51 -24.51
C TRP A 152 -37.35 41.06 -25.89
N VAL A 153 -36.99 39.86 -26.36
CA VAL A 153 -37.52 39.29 -27.61
C VAL A 153 -39.04 39.14 -27.54
N ALA A 154 -39.56 38.65 -26.41
CA ALA A 154 -40.99 38.52 -26.20
C ALA A 154 -41.67 39.90 -26.25
N ARG A 155 -41.13 40.91 -25.56
CA ARG A 155 -41.65 42.28 -25.57
C ARG A 155 -41.68 42.86 -26.98
N LYS A 156 -40.63 42.68 -27.78
CA LYS A 156 -40.58 43.15 -29.18
C LYS A 156 -41.66 42.47 -30.04
N LYS A 157 -41.89 41.17 -29.84
CA LYS A 157 -42.97 40.44 -30.52
C LYS A 157 -44.35 40.97 -30.14
N TRP A 158 -44.58 41.23 -28.85
CA TRP A 158 -45.82 41.80 -28.34
C TRP A 158 -46.06 43.21 -28.86
N GLU A 159 -45.03 44.06 -28.84
CA GLU A 159 -45.10 45.42 -29.36
C GLU A 159 -45.46 45.41 -30.84
N LYS A 160 -44.77 44.61 -31.66
CA LYS A 160 -45.11 44.47 -33.07
C LYS A 160 -46.58 44.05 -33.27
N GLY A 161 -47.01 42.97 -32.60
CA GLY A 161 -48.37 42.48 -32.74
C GLY A 161 -49.44 43.46 -32.26
N PHE A 162 -49.13 44.28 -31.25
CA PHE A 162 -50.02 45.35 -30.78
C PHE A 162 -50.18 46.43 -31.86
N PHE A 163 -49.06 46.93 -32.41
CA PHE A 163 -49.13 47.98 -33.43
C PHE A 163 -49.73 47.50 -34.75
N ASP A 164 -49.44 46.27 -35.18
CA ASP A 164 -50.07 45.64 -36.35
C ASP A 164 -51.61 45.55 -36.16
N ALA A 165 -52.08 45.14 -34.98
CA ALA A 165 -53.52 45.05 -34.72
C ALA A 165 -54.22 46.43 -34.65
N VAL A 166 -53.53 47.45 -34.13
CA VAL A 166 -54.04 48.82 -34.07
C VAL A 166 -54.06 49.45 -35.46
N SER A 167 -53.03 49.24 -36.29
CA SER A 167 -53.00 49.73 -37.67
C SER A 167 -54.13 49.16 -38.51
N ASP A 168 -54.36 47.85 -38.42
CA ASP A 168 -55.42 47.16 -39.16
C ASP A 168 -56.80 47.72 -38.77
N GLY A 169 -57.02 47.97 -37.47
CA GLY A 169 -58.26 48.55 -36.95
C GLY A 169 -58.50 50.01 -37.33
N MET A 170 -57.45 50.76 -37.69
CA MET A 170 -57.51 52.18 -38.09
C MET A 170 -57.55 52.39 -39.62
N GLY A 171 -57.64 51.31 -40.40
CA GLY A 171 -57.74 51.36 -41.86
C GLY A 171 -56.39 51.28 -42.57
N ASP A 172 -55.53 50.36 -42.15
CA ASP A 172 -54.22 50.05 -42.76
C ASP A 172 -53.25 51.26 -42.78
N VAL A 173 -53.25 52.05 -41.70
CA VAL A 173 -52.21 53.06 -41.48
C VAL A 173 -50.87 52.40 -41.16
N ASN A 174 -49.76 52.97 -41.60
CA ASN A 174 -48.43 52.38 -41.35
C ASN A 174 -48.12 52.32 -39.84
N PRO A 175 -47.79 51.14 -39.28
CA PRO A 175 -47.43 50.98 -37.87
C PRO A 175 -46.28 51.86 -37.38
N ASN A 176 -45.33 52.19 -38.25
CA ASN A 176 -44.19 53.02 -37.87
C ASN A 176 -44.58 54.50 -37.72
N ASP A 177 -45.45 55.01 -38.60
CA ASP A 177 -45.96 56.38 -38.52
C ASP A 177 -46.79 56.58 -37.23
N LEU A 178 -47.51 55.53 -36.80
CA LEU A 178 -48.21 55.51 -35.50
C LEU A 178 -47.23 55.62 -34.33
N LYS A 179 -46.13 54.87 -34.35
CA LYS A 179 -45.11 54.92 -33.29
C LYS A 179 -44.44 56.29 -33.20
N GLU A 180 -44.10 56.87 -34.35
CA GLU A 180 -43.50 58.21 -34.44
C GLU A 180 -44.45 59.29 -33.90
N ASN A 181 -45.74 59.23 -34.29
CA ASN A 181 -46.78 60.13 -33.77
C ASN A 181 -47.01 59.98 -32.26
N MET A 182 -46.74 58.80 -31.69
CA MET A 182 -46.82 58.54 -30.25
C MET A 182 -45.51 58.86 -29.51
N GLY A 183 -44.47 59.34 -30.20
CA GLY A 183 -43.16 59.66 -29.63
C GLY A 183 -42.39 58.42 -29.15
N LEU A 184 -42.67 57.25 -29.72
CA LEU A 184 -41.94 56.01 -29.42
C LEU A 184 -40.71 55.92 -30.33
N GLU A 185 -39.55 56.17 -29.75
CA GLU A 185 -38.26 56.04 -30.46
C GLU A 185 -37.85 54.58 -30.66
N ASP A 186 -37.08 54.33 -31.72
CA ASP A 186 -36.53 53.01 -32.04
C ASP A 186 -35.56 52.54 -30.95
N ALA A 187 -35.74 51.30 -30.48
CA ALA A 187 -34.90 50.69 -29.45
C ALA A 187 -33.48 50.28 -29.94
N ALA A 188 -32.93 50.98 -30.93
CA ALA A 188 -31.68 50.64 -31.63
C ALA A 188 -30.48 50.54 -30.68
N GLU A 189 -30.35 51.44 -29.71
CA GLU A 189 -29.26 51.41 -28.71
C GLU A 189 -29.29 50.15 -27.83
N LEU A 190 -30.50 49.66 -27.52
CA LEU A 190 -30.70 48.46 -26.73
C LEU A 190 -30.39 47.20 -27.55
N GLU A 191 -30.66 47.23 -28.87
CA GLU A 191 -30.31 46.16 -29.80
C GLU A 191 -28.81 46.03 -30.00
N GLU A 192 -28.11 47.15 -30.16
CA GLU A 192 -26.66 47.21 -30.24
C GLU A 192 -26.01 46.69 -28.95
N SER A 193 -26.54 47.09 -27.79
CA SER A 193 -26.09 46.62 -26.48
C SER A 193 -26.28 45.11 -26.31
N ILE A 194 -27.43 44.55 -26.72
CA ILE A 194 -27.68 43.10 -26.68
C ILE A 194 -26.76 42.34 -27.64
N ALA A 195 -26.50 42.89 -28.83
CA ALA A 195 -25.57 42.31 -29.80
C ALA A 195 -24.12 42.30 -29.29
N ALA A 196 -23.69 43.39 -28.63
CA ALA A 196 -22.38 43.49 -27.99
C ALA A 196 -22.20 42.44 -26.87
N VAL A 197 -23.21 42.28 -26.01
CA VAL A 197 -23.19 41.26 -24.94
C VAL A 197 -23.13 39.83 -25.51
N LYS A 198 -23.87 39.54 -26.59
CA LYS A 198 -23.80 38.23 -27.28
C LYS A 198 -22.44 37.95 -27.90
N LYS A 199 -21.76 38.99 -28.41
CA LYS A 199 -20.41 38.87 -28.98
C LYS A 199 -19.38 38.54 -27.89
N LEU A 200 -19.47 39.22 -26.73
CA LEU A 200 -18.59 38.96 -25.59
C LEU A 200 -18.80 37.56 -24.99
N ALA A 201 -20.04 37.07 -24.92
CA ALA A 201 -20.36 35.74 -24.41
C ALA A 201 -19.89 34.58 -25.31
N ARG A 202 -19.50 34.83 -26.58
CA ARG A 202 -18.93 33.82 -27.50
C ARG A 202 -17.41 33.70 -27.42
N VAL A 203 -16.73 34.63 -26.76
CA VAL A 203 -15.26 34.78 -26.77
C VAL A 203 -14.61 34.22 -25.49
N GLY A 204 -15.38 33.81 -24.48
CA GLY A 204 -14.87 33.18 -23.24
C GLY A 204 -15.77 32.10 -22.67
#